data_AF-A0A7C0YPM3-F1
#
_entry.id   AF-A0A7C0YPM3-F1
#
_cell.length_a   1.000
_cell.length_b   1.000
_cell.length_c   1.000
_cell.angle_alpha   90.00
_cell.angle_beta   90.00
_cell.angle_gamma   90.00
#
_symmetry.space_group_name_H-M   'P 1'
#
loop_
_entity.id
_entity.type
_entity.pdbx_description
1 polymer ?
#
loop_
_entity_poly.entity_id
_entity_poly.type
_entity_poly.pdbx_seq_one_letter_code
_entity_poly.pdbx_strand_id
1 'polypeptide(L)'
;MQTMNLQSFDVIQYLEDRGIEYRLRGKNVSRGWVEINCLWCDDPSFHLGISPQKFLNCWRCGPKGSIINLICKIDKCSKPAAKEVLKQYSHLTDETLNIILNKQPQPQTKSLFPLPGRPGLHDQYRDYLIKRKFNPDFLEVYYQLRSGPIAGRYHHRIIIPIIQNQQPVSFLARSISDSLQPKYLASPSEQSLKPIKHCLYGIDEIKDEAVVVEGVTDVWRWGPGAVAVFG
;
A
#
# COMPACT_ATOMS: atom_id res chain seq x y z
N MET A 1 5.49 -12.74 -7.40
CA MET A 1 6.54 -11.71 -7.22
C MET A 1 5.96 -10.61 -6.34
N GLN A 2 6.37 -10.57 -5.07
CA GLN A 2 5.87 -9.62 -4.06
C GLN A 2 6.55 -8.25 -4.24
N THR A 3 5.76 -7.23 -4.53
CA THR A 3 6.15 -5.81 -4.47
C THR A 3 6.15 -5.37 -3.01
N MET A 4 7.34 -5.15 -2.46
CA MET A 4 7.52 -4.61 -1.11
C MET A 4 7.11 -3.15 -1.06
N ASN A 5 6.42 -2.79 0.02
CA ASN A 5 5.92 -1.47 0.35
C ASN A 5 7.08 -0.47 0.47
N LEU A 6 7.20 0.43 -0.51
CA LEU A 6 8.24 1.44 -0.56
C LEU A 6 7.88 2.68 0.29
N GLN A 7 6.64 2.84 0.76
CA GLN A 7 6.19 4.13 1.34
C GLN A 7 6.52 4.33 2.83
N SER A 8 6.89 3.27 3.57
CA SER A 8 7.19 3.34 5.02
C SER A 8 8.67 3.50 5.37
N PHE A 9 9.56 3.50 4.38
CA PHE A 9 11.01 3.51 4.61
C PHE A 9 11.51 4.89 5.06
N ASP A 10 12.09 4.95 6.25
CA ASP A 10 12.78 6.11 6.79
C ASP A 10 14.12 6.29 6.09
N VAL A 11 14.10 7.12 5.04
CA VAL A 11 15.29 7.46 4.25
C VAL A 11 16.28 8.24 5.09
N ILE A 12 15.82 9.09 6.01
CA ILE A 12 16.70 9.98 6.75
C ILE A 12 17.52 9.15 7.73
N GLN A 13 16.85 8.35 8.58
CA GLN A 13 17.54 7.48 9.53
C GLN A 13 18.49 6.51 8.81
N TYR A 14 18.07 5.93 7.68
CA TYR A 14 18.92 5.04 6.90
C TYR A 14 20.21 5.71 6.41
N LEU A 15 20.12 6.95 5.90
CA LEU A 15 21.28 7.70 5.41
C LEU A 15 22.20 8.14 6.55
N GLU A 16 21.63 8.57 7.68
CA GLU A 16 22.37 8.97 8.88
C GLU A 16 23.20 7.82 9.45
N ASP A 17 22.60 6.64 9.58
CA ASP A 17 23.29 5.43 10.07
C ASP A 17 24.48 5.01 9.18
N ARG A 18 24.49 5.46 7.92
CA ARG A 18 25.56 5.18 6.94
C ARG A 18 26.50 6.36 6.73
N GLY A 19 26.32 7.46 7.47
CA GLY A 19 27.12 8.66 7.34
C GLY A 19 27.05 9.31 5.96
N ILE A 20 25.92 9.17 5.27
CA ILE A 20 25.74 9.75 3.93
C ILE A 20 25.16 11.14 4.06
N GLU A 21 25.87 12.14 3.52
CA GLU A 21 25.39 13.51 3.49
C GLU A 21 24.15 13.64 2.59
N TYR A 22 23.14 14.36 3.07
CA TYR A 22 21.89 14.60 2.37
C TYR A 22 21.41 16.04 2.53
N ARG A 23 20.55 16.48 1.60
CA ARG A 23 19.88 17.78 1.66
C ARG A 23 18.37 17.63 1.60
N LEU A 24 17.68 18.35 2.48
CA LEU A 24 16.22 18.43 2.52
C LEU A 24 15.69 19.73 1.90
N ARG A 25 16.55 20.74 1.73
CA ARG A 25 16.22 22.08 1.22
C ARG A 25 17.43 22.69 0.52
N GLY A 26 17.21 23.56 -0.48
CA GLY A 26 18.28 24.29 -1.17
C GLY A 26 17.91 24.67 -2.60
N LYS A 27 18.83 25.36 -3.29
CA LYS A 27 18.64 25.90 -4.65
C LYS A 27 18.27 24.82 -5.70
N ASN A 28 18.60 23.56 -5.44
CA ASN A 28 18.36 22.43 -6.33
C ASN A 28 17.51 21.32 -5.72
N VAL A 29 16.97 21.49 -4.50
CA VAL A 29 16.23 20.44 -3.80
C VAL A 29 14.73 20.56 -4.06
N SER A 30 14.16 19.56 -4.74
CA SER A 30 12.71 19.48 -4.96
C SER A 30 11.94 19.39 -3.63
N ARG A 31 10.82 20.11 -3.51
CA ARG A 31 10.06 20.20 -2.24
C ARG A 31 9.60 18.81 -1.78
N GLY A 32 10.05 18.39 -0.59
CA GLY A 32 9.73 17.09 0.01
C GLY A 32 10.62 15.93 -0.45
N TRP A 33 11.62 16.20 -1.29
CA TRP A 33 12.60 15.21 -1.70
C TRP A 33 13.82 15.26 -0.77
N VAL A 34 14.52 14.12 -0.69
CA VAL A 34 15.84 14.02 -0.08
C VAL A 34 16.85 13.92 -1.22
N GLU A 35 17.86 14.78 -1.25
CA GLU A 35 18.90 14.74 -2.28
C GLU A 35 20.24 14.34 -1.71
N ILE A 36 20.93 13.43 -2.40
CA ILE A 36 22.29 12.98 -2.08
C ILE A 36 23.20 13.11 -3.31
N ASN A 37 24.51 12.97 -3.12
CA ASN A 37 25.44 12.78 -4.23
C ASN A 37 25.07 11.55 -5.07
N CYS A 38 25.12 11.67 -6.38
CA CYS A 38 24.74 10.57 -7.25
C CYS A 38 25.76 9.43 -7.17
N LEU A 39 25.27 8.22 -6.85
CA LEU A 39 26.10 7.02 -6.73
C LEU A 39 26.44 6.36 -8.09
N TRP A 40 25.97 6.94 -9.20
CA TRP A 40 26.06 6.37 -10.55
C TRP A 40 26.75 7.27 -11.58
N CYS A 41 27.15 8.48 -11.20
CA CYS A 41 27.94 9.35 -12.06
C CYS A 41 28.90 10.20 -11.23
N ASP A 42 30.02 10.59 -11.83
CA ASP A 42 31.05 11.38 -11.17
C ASP A 42 30.70 12.88 -11.18
N ASP A 43 29.68 13.24 -10.37
CA ASP A 43 29.32 14.62 -10.11
C ASP A 43 29.35 14.91 -8.59
N PRO A 44 30.04 15.97 -8.15
CA PRO A 44 30.11 16.31 -6.72
C PRO A 44 28.84 16.98 -6.20
N SER A 45 27.83 17.22 -7.03
CA SER A 45 26.59 17.88 -6.62
C SER A 45 25.51 16.89 -6.18
N PHE A 46 24.57 17.39 -5.37
CA PHE A 46 23.41 16.66 -4.85
C PHE A 46 22.33 16.46 -5.93
N HIS A 47 22.62 15.65 -6.94
CA HIS A 47 21.70 15.45 -8.07
C HIS A 47 20.76 14.27 -7.92
N LEU A 48 21.02 13.34 -7.01
CA LEU A 48 20.19 12.15 -6.84
C LEU A 48 19.07 12.43 -5.86
N GLY A 49 17.89 12.70 -6.40
CA GLY A 49 16.68 12.89 -5.64
C GLY A 49 15.98 11.57 -5.30
N ILE A 50 15.57 11.47 -4.04
CA ILE A 50 14.73 10.43 -3.47
C ILE A 50 13.36 11.06 -3.21
N SER A 51 12.36 10.63 -3.97
CA SER A 51 11.01 11.19 -3.86
C SER A 51 10.31 10.77 -2.55
N PRO A 52 9.24 11.46 -2.14
CA PRO A 52 8.36 10.97 -1.07
C PRO A 52 7.85 9.55 -1.33
N GLN A 53 7.63 9.19 -2.59
CA GLN A 53 7.22 7.86 -3.05
C GLN A 53 8.39 6.87 -3.22
N LYS A 54 9.61 7.27 -2.80
CA LYS A 54 10.87 6.49 -2.81
C LYS A 54 11.30 5.98 -4.19
N PHE A 55 10.98 6.75 -5.22
CA PHE A 55 11.62 6.64 -6.52
C PHE A 55 12.90 7.48 -6.54
N LEU A 56 13.92 6.96 -7.23
CA LEU A 56 15.22 7.60 -7.38
C LEU A 56 15.36 8.23 -8.76
N ASN A 57 15.64 9.53 -8.80
CA ASN A 57 15.95 10.24 -10.03
C ASN A 57 17.20 11.08 -9.87
N CYS A 58 18.20 10.87 -10.73
CA CYS A 58 19.30 11.80 -10.86
C CYS A 58 18.97 12.88 -11.89
N TRP A 59 19.06 14.16 -11.51
CA TRP A 59 18.81 15.29 -12.41
C TRP A 59 19.83 15.41 -13.57
N ARG A 60 20.93 14.66 -13.53
CA ARG A 60 21.96 14.61 -14.60
C ARG A 60 21.89 13.33 -15.43
N CYS A 61 21.85 12.16 -14.79
CA CYS A 61 21.97 10.86 -15.48
C CYS A 61 20.69 10.00 -15.40
N GLY A 62 19.56 10.60 -15.03
CA GLY A 62 18.22 10.03 -15.14
C GLY A 62 17.82 9.04 -14.03
N PRO A 63 16.73 8.29 -14.25
CA PRO A 63 16.14 7.37 -13.27
C PRO A 63 17.11 6.30 -12.76
N LYS A 64 17.06 5.99 -11.46
CA LYS A 64 17.86 4.94 -10.80
C LYS A 64 17.04 3.84 -10.12
N GLY A 65 15.73 3.91 -10.26
CA GLY A 65 14.82 2.87 -9.80
C GLY A 65 14.25 3.17 -8.41
N SER A 66 14.18 2.14 -7.57
CA SER A 66 13.50 2.18 -6.26
C SER A 66 14.50 2.26 -5.10
N ILE A 67 14.00 2.40 -3.87
CA ILE A 67 14.84 2.34 -2.67
C ILE A 67 15.68 1.06 -2.55
N ILE A 68 15.22 -0.07 -3.09
CA ILE A 68 16.01 -1.31 -3.11
C ILE A 68 17.29 -1.10 -3.94
N ASN A 69 17.22 -0.34 -5.03
CA ASN A 69 18.39 0.00 -5.83
C ASN A 69 19.36 0.90 -5.07
N LEU A 70 18.84 1.82 -4.25
CA LEU A 70 19.64 2.67 -3.36
C LEU A 70 20.39 1.82 -2.34
N ILE A 71 19.66 0.94 -1.63
CA ILE A 71 20.22 0.07 -0.59
C ILE A 71 21.28 -0.87 -1.18
N CYS A 72 20.98 -1.54 -2.29
CA CYS A 72 21.95 -2.39 -2.97
C CYS A 72 23.24 -1.62 -3.34
N LYS A 73 23.11 -0.35 -3.74
CA LYS A 73 24.25 0.46 -4.18
C LYS A 73 25.11 0.94 -3.02
N ILE A 74 24.49 1.34 -1.91
CA ILE A 74 25.18 1.82 -0.71
C ILE A 74 25.77 0.65 0.08
N ASP A 75 24.94 -0.35 0.40
CA ASP A 75 25.32 -1.48 1.27
C ASP A 75 26.07 -2.59 0.49
N LYS A 76 26.24 -2.41 -0.83
CA LYS A 76 26.89 -3.37 -1.75
C LYS A 76 26.33 -4.80 -1.60
N CYS A 77 25.01 -4.89 -1.43
CA CYS A 77 24.33 -6.13 -1.10
C CYS A 77 23.40 -6.61 -2.23
N SER A 78 23.02 -7.88 -2.16
CA SER A 78 22.06 -8.48 -3.09
C SER A 78 20.64 -7.93 -2.85
N LYS A 79 19.75 -8.03 -3.84
CA LYS A 79 18.34 -7.62 -3.68
C LYS A 79 17.65 -8.29 -2.49
N PRO A 80 17.85 -9.59 -2.19
CA PRO A 80 17.34 -10.22 -0.97
C PRO A 80 17.83 -9.55 0.32
N ALA A 81 19.13 -9.27 0.43
CA ALA A 81 19.69 -8.61 1.62
C ALA A 81 19.16 -7.17 1.76
N ALA A 82 19.03 -6.44 0.64
CA ALA A 82 18.47 -5.09 0.63
C ALA A 82 17.02 -5.04 1.13
N LYS A 83 16.27 -6.14 0.96
CA LYS A 83 14.90 -6.24 1.48
C LYS A 83 14.86 -6.36 3.00
N GLU A 84 15.82 -7.05 3.61
CA GLU A 84 15.91 -7.14 5.08
C GLU A 84 16.25 -5.78 5.68
N VAL A 85 17.17 -5.05 5.06
CA VAL A 85 17.47 -3.66 5.43
C VAL A 85 16.23 -2.78 5.25
N LEU A 86 15.49 -2.92 4.14
CA LEU A 86 14.26 -2.17 3.92
C LEU A 86 13.25 -2.38 5.05
N LYS A 87 13.13 -3.59 5.59
CA LYS A 87 12.26 -3.89 6.74
C LYS A 87 12.72 -3.16 8.00
N GLN A 88 14.01 -3.20 8.32
CA GLN A 88 14.59 -2.57 9.51
C GLN A 88 14.29 -1.08 9.60
N TYR A 89 14.28 -0.39 8.45
CA TYR A 89 14.06 1.06 8.37
C TYR A 89 12.63 1.42 7.96
N SER A 90 11.70 0.46 7.91
CA SER A 90 10.29 0.75 7.76
C SER A 90 9.68 0.99 9.14
N HIS A 91 9.03 2.14 9.39
CA HIS A 91 8.33 2.42 10.68
C HIS A 91 7.07 1.56 10.91
N LEU A 92 7.04 0.35 10.36
CA LEU A 92 6.04 -0.66 10.66
C LEU A 92 6.52 -1.39 11.91
N THR A 93 5.64 -1.57 12.90
CA THR A 93 5.98 -2.40 14.07
C THR A 93 6.40 -3.79 13.60
N ASP A 94 7.31 -4.45 14.31
CA ASP A 94 7.75 -5.82 14.01
C ASP A 94 6.56 -6.79 13.86
N GLU A 95 5.48 -6.56 14.62
CA GLU A 95 4.21 -7.27 14.46
C GLU A 95 3.55 -7.04 13.09
N THR A 96 3.50 -5.80 12.60
CA THR A 96 2.90 -5.47 11.30
C THR A 96 3.72 -6.04 10.16
N LEU A 97 5.05 -5.97 10.23
CA LEU A 97 5.94 -6.60 9.26
C LEU A 97 5.78 -8.11 9.27
N ASN A 98 5.75 -8.74 10.45
CA ASN A 98 5.53 -10.17 10.57
C ASN A 98 4.17 -10.62 10.06
N ILE A 99 3.09 -9.86 10.28
CA ILE A 99 1.77 -10.17 9.74
C ILE A 99 1.77 -10.11 8.21
N ILE A 100 2.39 -9.09 7.61
CA ILE A 100 2.46 -8.94 6.14
C ILE A 100 3.36 -10.01 5.51
N LEU A 101 4.49 -10.33 6.14
CA LEU A 101 5.50 -11.27 5.64
C LEU A 101 5.11 -12.74 5.88
N ASN A 102 4.41 -13.03 6.99
CA ASN A 102 3.94 -14.37 7.34
C ASN A 102 2.50 -14.63 6.88
N LYS A 103 1.85 -13.68 6.18
CA LYS A 103 0.67 -13.99 5.35
C LYS A 103 1.13 -14.90 4.23
N GLN A 104 1.22 -16.19 4.53
CA GLN A 104 1.41 -17.24 3.53
C GLN A 104 0.35 -16.99 2.44
N PRO A 105 0.71 -16.98 1.15
CA PRO A 105 -0.28 -17.10 0.11
C PRO A 105 -0.98 -18.43 0.35
N GLN A 106 -2.12 -18.39 1.03
CA GLN A 106 -2.96 -19.55 1.24
C GLN A 106 -3.26 -20.11 -0.16
N PRO A 107 -3.17 -21.44 -0.35
CA PRO A 107 -3.48 -22.04 -1.63
C PRO A 107 -4.83 -21.50 -2.07
N GLN A 108 -4.87 -20.98 -3.31
CA GLN A 108 -6.09 -20.47 -3.92
C GLN A 108 -7.06 -21.65 -4.07
N THR A 109 -7.79 -21.99 -3.01
CA THR A 109 -9.09 -22.61 -3.17
C THR A 109 -9.84 -21.67 -4.10
N LYS A 110 -10.33 -22.18 -5.24
CA LYS A 110 -11.14 -21.40 -6.19
C LYS A 110 -12.19 -20.65 -5.36
N SER A 111 -12.03 -19.33 -5.23
CA SER A 111 -13.02 -18.48 -4.56
C SER A 111 -14.35 -18.74 -5.25
N LEU A 112 -15.32 -19.28 -4.50
CA LEU A 112 -16.66 -19.55 -5.01
C LEU A 112 -17.42 -18.25 -5.32
N PHE A 113 -16.96 -17.13 -4.76
CA PHE A 113 -17.52 -15.80 -4.97
C PHE A 113 -16.68 -14.97 -5.94
N PRO A 114 -17.21 -14.60 -7.12
CA PRO A 114 -16.50 -13.73 -8.05
C PRO A 114 -16.57 -12.27 -7.57
N LEU A 115 -15.41 -11.64 -7.40
CA LEU A 115 -15.32 -10.20 -7.14
C LEU A 115 -15.36 -9.41 -8.46
N PRO A 116 -16.13 -8.31 -8.55
CA PRO A 116 -16.14 -7.48 -9.75
C PRO A 116 -14.78 -6.80 -9.98
N GLY A 117 -14.57 -6.35 -11.22
CA GLY A 117 -13.40 -5.58 -11.59
C GLY A 117 -12.14 -6.43 -11.77
N ARG A 118 -10.97 -5.79 -11.68
CA ARG A 118 -9.68 -6.38 -12.00
C ARG A 118 -8.77 -6.40 -10.77
N PRO A 119 -7.93 -7.45 -10.59
CA PRO A 119 -6.94 -7.46 -9.53
C PRO A 119 -6.06 -6.21 -9.56
N GLY A 120 -5.69 -5.73 -8.37
CA GLY A 120 -4.82 -4.59 -8.16
C GLY A 120 -5.45 -3.22 -8.35
N LEU A 121 -4.70 -2.17 -8.02
CA LEU A 121 -5.14 -0.78 -8.08
C LEU A 121 -4.45 -0.04 -9.24
N HIS A 122 -5.23 0.38 -10.24
CA HIS A 122 -4.77 1.26 -11.31
C HIS A 122 -4.59 2.70 -10.80
N ASP A 123 -3.80 3.50 -11.51
CA ASP A 123 -3.32 4.82 -11.08
C ASP A 123 -4.41 5.74 -10.50
N GLN A 124 -5.55 5.90 -11.16
CA GLN A 124 -6.64 6.75 -10.65
C GLN A 124 -7.16 6.35 -9.25
N TYR A 125 -7.16 5.05 -8.94
CA TYR A 125 -7.58 4.54 -7.63
C TYR A 125 -6.49 4.76 -6.59
N ARG A 126 -5.22 4.61 -7.01
CA ARG A 126 -4.05 4.89 -6.16
C ARG A 126 -3.98 6.37 -5.80
N ASP A 127 -4.12 7.25 -6.78
CA ASP A 127 -4.12 8.70 -6.59
C ASP A 127 -5.21 9.15 -5.62
N TYR A 128 -6.41 8.58 -5.75
CA TYR A 128 -7.50 8.81 -4.82
C TYR A 128 -7.14 8.40 -3.37
N LEU A 129 -6.55 7.22 -3.18
CA LEU A 129 -6.13 6.75 -1.86
C LEU A 129 -4.98 7.60 -1.28
N ILE A 130 -4.00 7.97 -2.10
CA ILE A 130 -2.87 8.82 -1.71
C ILE A 130 -3.38 10.20 -1.28
N LYS A 131 -4.29 10.83 -2.05
CA LYS A 131 -4.93 12.10 -1.69
C LYS A 131 -5.65 12.02 -0.34
N ARG A 132 -6.20 10.85 -0.01
CA ARG A 132 -6.87 10.54 1.27
C ARG A 132 -5.90 10.15 2.39
N LYS A 133 -4.58 10.22 2.14
CA LYS A 133 -3.47 9.86 3.03
C LYS A 133 -3.43 8.38 3.40
N PHE A 134 -3.82 7.50 2.48
CA PHE A 134 -3.67 6.06 2.60
C PHE A 134 -2.50 5.54 1.79
N ASN A 135 -1.93 4.41 2.21
CA ASN A 135 -0.94 3.67 1.44
C ASN A 135 -1.65 2.67 0.50
N PRO A 136 -1.71 2.92 -0.82
CA PRO A 136 -2.44 2.06 -1.74
C PRO A 136 -1.83 0.66 -1.88
N ASP A 137 -0.51 0.52 -1.76
CA ASP A 137 0.16 -0.79 -1.85
C ASP A 137 -0.23 -1.68 -0.67
N PHE A 138 -0.22 -1.12 0.54
CA PHE A 138 -0.67 -1.83 1.74
C PHE A 138 -2.14 -2.23 1.62
N LEU A 139 -3.02 -1.34 1.19
CA LEU A 139 -4.44 -1.65 1.07
C LEU A 139 -4.72 -2.67 -0.04
N GLU A 140 -4.02 -2.59 -1.18
CA GLU A 140 -4.11 -3.56 -2.26
C GLU A 140 -3.70 -4.97 -1.81
N VAL A 141 -2.60 -5.09 -1.06
CA VAL A 141 -2.08 -6.40 -0.66
C VAL A 141 -2.81 -6.95 0.57
N TYR A 142 -2.88 -6.16 1.63
CA TYR A 142 -3.35 -6.63 2.93
C TYR A 142 -4.87 -6.81 2.97
N TYR A 143 -5.60 -5.82 2.46
CA TYR A 143 -7.07 -5.81 2.38
C TYR A 143 -7.61 -6.23 1.01
N GLN A 144 -6.73 -6.64 0.09
CA GLN A 144 -7.10 -7.17 -1.23
C GLN A 144 -7.92 -6.17 -2.07
N LEU A 145 -7.70 -4.86 -1.92
CA LEU A 145 -8.45 -3.86 -2.67
C LEU A 145 -8.23 -4.04 -4.19
N ARG A 146 -9.30 -3.81 -4.96
CA ARG A 146 -9.30 -4.01 -6.41
C ARG A 146 -9.85 -2.79 -7.13
N SER A 147 -9.40 -2.62 -8.37
CA SER A 147 -9.98 -1.66 -9.29
C SER A 147 -11.36 -2.13 -9.74
N GLY A 148 -12.33 -1.24 -9.71
CA GLY A 148 -13.67 -1.50 -10.25
C GLY A 148 -13.64 -1.83 -11.75
N PRO A 149 -14.73 -2.42 -12.27
CA PRO A 149 -14.86 -2.67 -13.70
C PRO A 149 -14.81 -1.38 -14.52
N ILE A 150 -14.46 -1.49 -15.79
CA ILE A 150 -14.43 -0.34 -16.71
C ILE A 150 -15.84 0.24 -16.92
N ALA A 151 -16.85 -0.62 -16.92
CA ALA A 151 -18.25 -0.27 -17.16
C ALA A 151 -19.19 -1.01 -16.20
N GLY A 152 -20.46 -0.60 -16.17
CA GLY A 152 -21.51 -1.19 -15.35
C GLY A 152 -21.60 -0.59 -13.94
N ARG A 153 -22.44 -1.19 -13.09
CA ARG A 153 -22.87 -0.64 -11.79
C ARG A 153 -21.72 -0.21 -10.87
N TYR A 154 -20.58 -0.89 -10.93
CA TYR A 154 -19.44 -0.65 -10.04
C TYR A 154 -18.29 0.13 -10.71
N HIS A 155 -18.51 0.73 -11.88
CA HIS A 155 -17.47 1.54 -12.54
C HIS A 155 -17.03 2.72 -11.68
N HIS A 156 -15.75 3.11 -11.80
CA HIS A 156 -15.12 4.16 -10.98
C HIS A 156 -15.27 3.96 -9.47
N ARG A 157 -15.22 2.70 -9.02
CA ARG A 157 -15.23 2.36 -7.60
C ARG A 157 -14.07 1.45 -7.23
N ILE A 158 -13.48 1.67 -6.07
CA ILE A 158 -12.60 0.69 -5.45
C ILE A 158 -13.49 -0.44 -4.92
N ILE A 159 -13.21 -1.67 -5.33
CA ILE A 159 -13.84 -2.86 -4.79
C ILE A 159 -13.07 -3.25 -3.53
N ILE A 160 -13.81 -3.36 -2.43
CA ILE A 160 -13.33 -3.66 -1.09
C ILE A 160 -13.90 -5.03 -0.73
N PRO A 161 -13.10 -6.11 -0.87
CA PRO A 161 -13.57 -7.44 -0.53
C PRO A 161 -13.87 -7.54 0.96
N ILE A 162 -14.92 -8.29 1.29
CA ILE A 162 -15.24 -8.65 2.67
C ILE A 162 -14.89 -10.11 2.80
N ILE A 163 -13.89 -10.39 3.61
CA ILE A 163 -13.26 -11.70 3.74
C ILE A 163 -13.69 -12.31 5.07
N GLN A 164 -14.16 -13.54 5.01
CA GLN A 164 -14.43 -14.38 6.18
C GLN A 164 -13.90 -15.78 5.93
N ASN A 165 -13.24 -16.37 6.92
CA ASN A 165 -12.58 -17.67 6.80
C ASN A 165 -11.65 -17.75 5.58
N GLN A 166 -10.89 -16.68 5.34
CA GLN A 166 -9.95 -16.50 4.24
C GLN A 166 -10.60 -16.51 2.84
N GLN A 167 -11.93 -16.37 2.75
CA GLN A 167 -12.66 -16.32 1.49
C GLN A 167 -13.44 -15.01 1.34
N PRO A 168 -13.46 -14.40 0.14
CA PRO A 168 -14.40 -13.33 -0.15
C PRO A 168 -15.84 -13.85 -0.04
N VAL A 169 -16.65 -13.23 0.82
CA VAL A 169 -18.07 -13.60 0.99
C VAL A 169 -19.05 -12.52 0.52
N SER A 170 -18.55 -11.29 0.39
CA SER A 170 -19.30 -10.08 0.01
C SER A 170 -18.31 -9.00 -0.46
N PHE A 171 -18.77 -7.86 -0.97
CA PHE A 171 -17.91 -6.70 -1.19
C PHE A 171 -18.63 -5.37 -0.96
N LEU A 172 -17.85 -4.31 -0.73
CA LEU A 172 -18.26 -2.92 -0.91
C LEU A 172 -17.59 -2.33 -2.14
N ALA A 173 -18.27 -1.39 -2.80
CA ALA A 173 -17.71 -0.62 -3.91
C ALA A 173 -17.76 0.87 -3.56
N ARG A 174 -16.59 1.46 -3.30
CA ARG A 174 -16.44 2.87 -2.92
C ARG A 174 -16.11 3.74 -4.13
N SER A 175 -16.95 4.73 -4.43
CA SER A 175 -16.66 5.75 -5.45
C SER A 175 -15.36 6.49 -5.16
N ILE A 176 -14.54 6.65 -6.21
CA ILE A 176 -13.38 7.56 -6.23
C ILE A 176 -13.74 8.98 -6.71
N SER A 177 -14.97 9.18 -7.18
CA SER A 177 -15.51 10.48 -7.60
C SER A 177 -16.54 10.99 -6.60
N ASP A 178 -16.47 12.27 -6.26
CA ASP A 178 -17.44 12.93 -5.38
C ASP A 178 -18.81 13.13 -6.08
N SER A 179 -18.83 13.17 -7.42
CA SER A 179 -20.06 13.33 -8.21
C SER A 179 -20.84 12.02 -8.40
N LEU A 180 -20.21 10.86 -8.19
CA LEU A 180 -20.85 9.57 -8.41
C LEU A 180 -21.48 9.05 -7.11
N GLN A 181 -22.80 9.22 -7.01
CA GLN A 181 -23.60 8.77 -5.88
C GLN A 181 -24.29 7.41 -6.16
N PRO A 182 -24.56 6.59 -5.12
CA PRO A 182 -24.14 6.78 -3.73
C PRO A 182 -22.63 6.54 -3.56
N LYS A 183 -22.05 7.10 -2.50
CA LYS A 183 -20.61 6.96 -2.19
C LYS A 183 -20.17 5.50 -2.02
N TYR A 184 -21.00 4.67 -1.41
CA TYR A 184 -20.78 3.22 -1.28
C TYR A 184 -21.93 2.43 -1.92
N LEU A 185 -21.58 1.31 -2.54
CA LEU A 185 -22.54 0.28 -2.97
C LEU A 185 -22.14 -1.05 -2.34
N ALA A 186 -23.07 -1.71 -1.66
CA ALA A 186 -22.87 -3.09 -1.21
C ALA A 186 -23.15 -4.08 -2.33
N SER A 187 -22.52 -5.26 -2.27
CA SER A 187 -22.91 -6.39 -3.10
C SER A 187 -24.37 -6.78 -2.83
N PRO A 188 -25.16 -7.10 -3.87
CA PRO A 188 -26.53 -7.58 -3.71
C PRO A 188 -26.55 -8.84 -2.86
N SER A 189 -27.51 -8.95 -1.94
CA SER A 189 -27.60 -10.11 -1.04
C SER A 189 -27.75 -11.43 -1.80
N GLU A 190 -28.51 -11.43 -2.90
CA GLU A 190 -28.70 -12.59 -3.79
C GLU A 190 -27.41 -13.06 -4.47
N GLN A 191 -26.43 -12.17 -4.61
CA GLN A 191 -25.15 -12.49 -5.25
C GLN A 191 -24.08 -12.82 -4.22
N SER A 192 -24.27 -12.45 -2.95
CA SER A 192 -23.26 -12.60 -1.88
C SER A 192 -23.37 -13.97 -1.22
N LEU A 193 -22.24 -14.60 -0.88
CA LEU A 193 -22.24 -15.82 -0.07
C LEU A 193 -22.77 -15.57 1.35
N LYS A 194 -22.53 -14.35 1.86
CA LYS A 194 -23.09 -13.88 3.13
C LYS A 194 -23.58 -12.44 2.98
N PRO A 195 -24.81 -12.11 3.42
CA PRO A 195 -25.27 -10.72 3.41
C PRO A 195 -24.31 -9.83 4.19
N ILE A 196 -23.98 -8.67 3.63
CA ILE A 196 -23.02 -7.73 4.21
C ILE A 196 -23.34 -7.35 5.66
N LYS A 197 -24.63 -7.25 6.02
CA LYS A 197 -25.09 -6.92 7.38
C LYS A 197 -24.75 -7.99 8.42
N HIS A 198 -24.41 -9.20 7.99
CA HIS A 198 -23.99 -10.31 8.86
C HIS A 198 -22.48 -10.52 8.83
N CYS A 199 -21.73 -9.56 8.28
CA CYS A 199 -20.28 -9.57 8.19
C CYS A 199 -19.67 -8.48 9.08
N LEU A 200 -18.41 -8.68 9.45
CA LEU A 200 -17.54 -7.66 10.00
C LEU A 200 -16.34 -7.54 9.07
N TYR A 201 -16.00 -6.32 8.64
CA TYR A 201 -14.82 -6.09 7.84
C TYR A 201 -13.57 -6.27 8.71
N GLY A 202 -12.56 -7.01 8.24
CA GLY A 202 -11.30 -7.25 8.96
C GLY A 202 -11.33 -8.40 9.97
N ILE A 203 -12.43 -9.14 10.07
CA ILE A 203 -12.64 -10.13 11.14
C ILE A 203 -11.63 -11.28 11.16
N ASP A 204 -11.14 -11.73 10.00
CA ASP A 204 -10.20 -12.86 9.91
C ASP A 204 -8.83 -12.56 10.54
N GLU A 205 -8.55 -11.29 10.80
CA GLU A 205 -7.30 -10.85 11.43
C GLU A 205 -7.42 -10.78 12.97
N ILE A 206 -8.61 -11.01 13.52
CA ILE A 206 -8.90 -10.94 14.95
C ILE A 206 -8.65 -12.30 15.60
N LYS A 207 -7.89 -12.30 16.70
CA LYS A 207 -7.66 -13.48 17.54
C LYS A 207 -8.61 -13.49 18.73
N ASP A 208 -8.39 -12.55 19.65
CA ASP A 208 -9.09 -12.51 20.94
C ASP A 208 -9.90 -11.21 21.12
N GLU A 209 -9.32 -10.06 20.77
CA GLU A 209 -9.93 -8.74 20.96
C GLU A 209 -9.91 -7.91 19.66
N ALA A 210 -10.90 -7.03 19.50
CA ALA A 210 -11.04 -6.17 18.33
C ALA A 210 -11.51 -4.75 18.70
N VAL A 211 -10.98 -3.76 17.99
CA VAL A 211 -11.48 -2.38 18.02
C VAL A 211 -12.57 -2.23 16.98
N VAL A 212 -13.79 -1.86 17.39
CA VAL A 212 -14.91 -1.63 16.47
C VAL A 212 -14.94 -0.18 16.02
N VAL A 213 -14.99 0.05 14.71
CA VAL A 213 -15.07 1.39 14.09
C VAL A 213 -16.25 1.49 13.12
N GLU A 214 -16.59 2.73 12.74
CA GLU A 214 -17.79 3.03 11.94
C GLU A 214 -17.73 2.48 10.50
N GLY A 215 -16.56 2.48 9.88
CA GLY A 215 -16.47 2.10 8.48
C GLY A 215 -15.10 1.58 8.05
N VAL A 216 -15.10 0.99 6.86
CA VAL A 216 -13.91 0.36 6.26
C VAL A 216 -12.70 1.30 6.15
N THR A 217 -12.93 2.60 5.94
CA THR A 217 -11.82 3.56 5.87
C THR A 217 -11.19 3.84 7.23
N ASP A 218 -11.93 3.66 8.32
CA ASP A 218 -11.40 3.86 9.67
C ASP A 218 -10.56 2.65 10.08
N VAL A 219 -10.96 1.44 9.65
CA VAL A 219 -10.11 0.24 9.73
C VAL A 219 -8.80 0.45 8.98
N TRP A 220 -8.81 1.12 7.82
CA TRP A 220 -7.57 1.42 7.10
C TRP A 220 -6.68 2.46 7.79
N ARG A 221 -7.26 3.37 8.58
CA ARG A 221 -6.50 4.35 9.37
C ARG A 221 -5.90 3.72 10.62
N TRP A 222 -6.64 2.81 11.25
CA TRP A 222 -6.21 2.09 12.43
C TRP A 222 -5.17 1.02 12.09
N GLY A 223 -5.48 0.17 11.12
CA GLY A 223 -4.67 -0.99 10.76
C GLY A 223 -5.24 -2.32 11.30
N PRO A 224 -4.44 -3.39 11.29
CA PRO A 224 -4.80 -4.69 11.85
C PRO A 224 -5.31 -4.59 13.30
N GLY A 225 -6.26 -5.45 13.69
CA GLY A 225 -6.89 -5.42 15.01
C GLY A 225 -8.15 -4.53 15.10
N ALA A 226 -8.49 -3.79 14.04
CA ALA A 226 -9.77 -3.11 13.92
C ALA A 226 -10.76 -3.85 13.01
N VAL A 227 -12.05 -3.75 13.35
CA VAL A 227 -13.16 -4.23 12.54
C VAL A 227 -14.19 -3.12 12.30
N ALA A 228 -14.87 -3.19 11.17
CA ALA A 228 -15.98 -2.28 10.89
C ALA A 228 -17.30 -3.02 10.67
N VAL A 229 -18.36 -2.39 11.16
CA VAL A 229 -19.75 -2.70 10.80
C VAL A 229 -20.12 -2.03 9.47
N PHE A 230 -21.27 -2.43 8.92
CA PHE A 230 -21.78 -1.91 7.65
C PHE A 230 -23.11 -1.20 7.90
N GLY A 231 -23.02 0.12 8.16
CA GLY A 231 -24.18 1.02 8.31
C GLY A 231 -24.90 1.30 6.99
#